data_AF-A0A349EML0-F1
#
_entry.id   AF-A0A349EML0-F1
#
_cell.length_a   1.000
_cell.length_b   1.000
_cell.length_c   1.000
_cell.angle_alpha   90.00
_cell.angle_beta   90.00
_cell.angle_gamma   90.00
#
_symmetry.space_group_name_H-M   'P 1'
#
loop_
_entity.id
_entity.type
_entity.pdbx_description
1 polymer ?
#
loop_
_entity_poly.entity_id
_entity_poly.type
_entity_poly.pdbx_seq_one_letter_code
_entity_poly.pdbx_strand_id
1 'polypeptide(L)'
;MWGCISCHDPDEGPVKYRFADRSPWKITRTTQPVEPLVFTIPSDGVFNSSSSSLAIRRKQLKDLLAEPLSALRRHRAYSMFLEVHTDGAPIRNPRYKDHRQLAKSRARVLSTLLVQFGVSKAKISVVGVGRSSPRAGEQGSGDSNRIVIVLHPAGTEVKSSEKLPSMKGWERQVVQITYANGPAVSGLTVREALPSHVQYVRDTGTVQGRFRNPRINKSALIWNLGGRKGNFEETIAYVVRRTGTSSKAPPETAISYTQQDGVIVNYAPFEKGKKRRTVAETCLSCHQGMLDGAFRHGPTEAGYCNLCHDPHASPNPAWLRKPAWDLCVTCHAEMAEGKHVVAGFVSGKTHPTKGRSDPARPGRELSCASCHNAHSGKSRSLFVYGVKERHDLCVQCHKNF
;
A
#
# COMPACT_ATOMS: atom_id res chain seq x y z
N MET A 1 -28.10 10.14 -11.38
CA MET A 1 -26.67 10.44 -11.56
C MET A 1 -26.55 11.96 -11.62
N TRP A 2 -26.55 12.63 -10.47
CA TRP A 2 -26.52 14.10 -10.40
C TRP A 2 -25.06 14.54 -10.21
N GLY A 3 -24.48 15.12 -11.26
CA GLY A 3 -23.09 15.59 -11.28
C GLY A 3 -22.92 16.85 -10.44
N CYS A 4 -22.11 16.76 -9.38
CA CYS A 4 -21.70 17.86 -8.52
C CYS A 4 -20.67 18.79 -9.23
N ILE A 5 -21.03 19.41 -10.35
CA ILE A 5 -20.11 20.27 -11.13
C ILE A 5 -20.53 21.75 -11.19
N SER A 6 -21.76 22.10 -10.81
CA SER A 6 -22.28 23.45 -11.10
C SER A 6 -21.80 24.60 -10.19
N CYS A 7 -20.89 24.37 -9.23
CA CYS A 7 -20.51 25.41 -8.25
C CYS A 7 -19.05 25.86 -8.30
N HIS A 8 -18.29 25.49 -9.34
CA HIS A 8 -16.92 25.98 -9.54
C HIS A 8 -16.92 26.92 -10.74
N ASP A 9 -17.19 28.20 -10.50
CA ASP A 9 -16.76 29.26 -11.41
C ASP A 9 -15.26 29.51 -11.18
N PRO A 10 -14.38 29.19 -12.15
CA PRO A 10 -12.95 29.42 -12.03
C PRO A 10 -12.54 30.89 -12.17
N ASP A 11 -13.44 31.78 -12.60
CA ASP A 11 -13.13 33.19 -12.89
C ASP A 11 -13.38 34.13 -11.70
N GLU A 12 -14.17 33.72 -10.69
CA GLU A 12 -14.48 34.56 -9.51
C GLU A 12 -13.46 34.49 -8.35
N GLY A 13 -12.35 33.77 -8.54
CA GLY A 13 -11.21 33.87 -7.62
C GLY A 13 -10.20 32.75 -7.80
N PRO A 14 -8.89 33.05 -7.83
CA PRO A 14 -7.86 32.02 -7.86
C PRO A 14 -7.80 31.35 -6.50
N VAL A 15 -8.69 30.39 -6.27
CA VAL A 15 -8.54 29.44 -5.17
C VAL A 15 -7.31 28.60 -5.53
N LYS A 16 -6.15 28.94 -4.93
CA LYS A 16 -4.85 28.21 -5.05
C LYS A 16 -4.90 26.77 -4.53
N TYR A 17 -6.07 26.14 -4.45
CA TYR A 17 -6.24 24.79 -3.95
C TYR A 17 -6.73 23.91 -5.08
N ARG A 18 -5.76 23.37 -5.82
CA ARG A 18 -5.94 22.19 -6.65
C ARG A 18 -6.05 21.01 -5.69
N PHE A 19 -7.27 20.57 -5.38
CA PHE A 19 -7.46 19.26 -4.77
C PHE A 19 -6.97 18.23 -5.79
N ALA A 20 -5.77 17.69 -5.59
CA ALA A 20 -5.27 16.57 -6.38
C ALA A 20 -6.23 15.40 -6.12
N ASP A 21 -7.06 15.16 -7.12
CA ASP A 21 -8.20 14.25 -7.13
C ASP A 21 -7.81 12.79 -6.95
N ARG A 22 -6.53 12.43 -7.12
CA ARG A 22 -5.94 11.17 -6.67
C ARG A 22 -4.48 11.40 -6.30
N SER A 23 -4.02 10.77 -5.23
CA SER A 23 -2.57 10.66 -4.99
C SER A 23 -1.91 10.13 -6.27
N PRO A 24 -0.80 10.74 -6.76
CA PRO A 24 -0.09 10.22 -7.93
C PRO A 24 0.52 8.83 -7.66
N TRP A 25 0.49 8.37 -6.40
CA TRP A 25 1.00 7.09 -5.96
C TRP A 25 -0.10 6.03 -5.88
N LYS A 26 0.19 4.86 -6.44
CA LYS A 26 -0.52 3.62 -6.18
C LYS A 26 0.47 2.60 -5.64
N ILE A 27 0.21 2.04 -4.47
CA ILE A 27 1.04 0.98 -3.87
C ILE A 27 0.21 -0.28 -3.78
N THR A 28 0.69 -1.36 -4.38
CA THR A 28 0.10 -2.69 -4.24
C THR A 28 1.12 -3.62 -3.59
N ARG A 29 0.61 -4.55 -2.77
CA ARG A 29 1.41 -5.57 -2.11
C ARG A 29 0.86 -6.94 -2.45
N THR A 30 1.76 -7.84 -2.81
CA THR A 30 1.47 -9.26 -2.98
C THR A 30 2.36 -10.06 -2.06
N THR A 31 1.77 -11.01 -1.35
CA THR A 31 2.50 -12.00 -0.55
C THR A 31 2.56 -13.30 -1.34
N GLN A 32 3.77 -13.81 -1.53
CA GLN A 32 4.04 -15.08 -2.19
C GLN A 32 4.63 -16.08 -1.19
N PRO A 33 4.32 -17.38 -1.32
CA PRO A 33 4.98 -18.42 -0.53
C PRO A 33 6.47 -18.47 -0.85
N VAL A 34 7.25 -18.93 0.11
CA VAL A 34 8.68 -19.22 -0.06
C VAL A 34 8.84 -20.72 -0.03
N GLU A 35 9.49 -21.30 -1.03
CA GLU A 35 9.68 -22.75 -1.12
C GLU A 35 11.13 -23.08 -1.49
N PRO A 36 11.65 -24.24 -1.05
CA PRO A 36 12.92 -24.75 -1.55
C PRO A 36 12.83 -25.04 -3.06
N LEU A 37 13.91 -24.80 -3.78
CA LEU A 37 14.02 -25.13 -5.20
C LEU A 37 14.72 -26.48 -5.35
N VAL A 38 14.14 -27.41 -6.10
CA VAL A 38 14.71 -28.74 -6.31
C VAL A 38 15.09 -28.89 -7.77
N PHE A 39 16.35 -29.27 -8.02
CA PHE A 39 16.86 -29.61 -9.34
C PHE A 39 17.33 -31.05 -9.32
N THR A 40 16.92 -31.84 -10.30
CA THR A 40 17.37 -33.22 -10.47
C THR A 40 18.20 -33.30 -11.74
N ILE A 41 19.43 -33.77 -11.61
CA ILE A 41 20.35 -33.97 -12.72
C ILE A 41 20.64 -35.48 -12.82
N PRO A 42 20.42 -36.11 -13.99
CA PRO A 42 20.88 -37.47 -14.21
C PRO A 42 22.37 -37.59 -13.93
N SER A 43 22.77 -38.60 -13.14
CA SER A 43 24.17 -38.84 -12.80
C SER A 43 24.86 -39.70 -13.86
N ASP A 44 24.09 -40.30 -14.76
CA ASP A 44 24.58 -41.07 -15.91
C ASP A 44 25.47 -40.19 -16.79
N GLY A 45 26.67 -40.68 -17.09
CA GLY A 45 27.66 -39.94 -17.86
C GLY A 45 28.31 -38.76 -17.11
N VAL A 46 27.87 -38.38 -15.91
CA VAL A 46 28.58 -37.37 -15.10
C VAL A 46 29.85 -37.97 -14.48
N PHE A 47 29.74 -39.19 -13.98
CA PHE A 47 30.83 -39.96 -13.37
C PHE A 47 31.12 -41.23 -14.14
N ASN A 48 32.37 -41.67 -14.11
CA ASN A 48 32.75 -43.00 -14.57
C ASN A 48 32.03 -44.08 -13.74
N SER A 49 31.69 -45.19 -14.39
CA SER A 49 31.04 -46.34 -13.72
C SER A 49 31.88 -46.82 -12.53
N SER A 50 31.23 -47.13 -11.40
CA SER A 50 31.89 -47.53 -10.15
C SER A 50 32.99 -46.57 -9.65
N SER A 51 32.97 -45.29 -10.05
CA SER A 51 34.01 -44.31 -9.69
C SER A 51 33.43 -42.94 -9.31
N SER A 52 34.19 -42.16 -8.55
CA SER A 52 33.92 -40.74 -8.27
C SER A 52 34.65 -39.79 -9.22
N SER A 53 35.42 -40.32 -10.17
CA SER A 53 36.05 -39.51 -11.21
C SER A 53 35.01 -39.08 -12.25
N LEU A 54 35.09 -37.83 -12.71
CA LEU A 54 34.20 -37.33 -13.74
C LEU A 54 34.42 -38.06 -15.06
N ALA A 55 33.33 -38.38 -15.75
CA ALA A 55 33.35 -38.85 -17.14
C ALA A 55 33.26 -37.69 -18.14
N ILE A 56 32.79 -36.52 -17.69
CA ILE A 56 32.66 -35.30 -18.50
C ILE A 56 33.72 -34.25 -18.17
N ARG A 57 33.93 -33.33 -19.11
CA ARG A 57 34.80 -32.16 -18.90
C ARG A 57 34.16 -31.20 -17.91
N ARG A 58 35.01 -30.44 -17.20
CA ARG A 58 34.58 -29.44 -16.22
C ARG A 58 33.61 -28.39 -16.77
N LYS A 59 33.75 -28.00 -18.04
CA LYS A 59 32.83 -27.06 -18.72
C LYS A 59 31.41 -27.66 -18.84
N GLN A 60 31.30 -28.90 -19.33
CA GLN A 60 30.01 -29.58 -19.47
C GLN A 60 29.30 -29.74 -18.12
N LEU A 61 30.04 -30.06 -17.05
CA LEU A 61 29.48 -30.10 -15.71
C LEU A 61 28.98 -28.71 -15.25
N LYS A 62 29.72 -27.64 -15.56
CA LYS A 62 29.29 -26.27 -15.23
C LYS A 62 28.00 -25.90 -15.98
N ASP A 63 27.86 -26.36 -17.21
CA ASP A 63 26.67 -26.14 -18.05
C ASP A 63 25.45 -26.89 -17.47
N LEU A 64 25.62 -28.16 -17.05
CA LEU A 64 24.58 -28.92 -16.32
C LEU A 64 24.14 -28.24 -15.01
N LEU A 65 25.07 -27.54 -14.35
CA LEU A 65 24.82 -26.81 -13.10
C LEU A 65 24.41 -25.34 -13.32
N ALA A 66 24.25 -24.88 -14.56
CA ALA A 66 24.05 -23.47 -14.86
C ALA A 66 22.78 -22.90 -14.22
N GLU A 67 21.68 -23.66 -14.26
CA GLU A 67 20.40 -23.27 -13.67
C GLU A 67 20.45 -23.17 -12.14
N PRO A 68 20.85 -24.22 -11.38
CA PRO A 68 20.95 -24.12 -9.92
C PRO A 68 21.98 -23.07 -9.46
N LEU A 69 23.09 -22.89 -10.19
CA LEU A 69 24.05 -21.82 -9.89
C LEU A 69 23.44 -20.43 -10.12
N SER A 70 22.65 -20.25 -11.17
CA SER A 70 21.97 -18.98 -11.44
C SER A 70 20.86 -18.71 -10.43
N ALA A 71 20.11 -19.73 -10.02
CA ALA A 71 19.14 -19.63 -8.93
C ALA A 71 19.82 -19.24 -7.62
N LEU A 72 20.92 -19.90 -7.23
CA LEU A 72 21.65 -19.57 -6.01
C LEU A 72 22.20 -18.12 -6.02
N ARG A 73 22.60 -17.60 -7.19
CA ARG A 73 23.00 -16.19 -7.34
C ARG A 73 21.83 -15.22 -7.15
N ARG A 74 20.63 -15.56 -7.64
CA ARG A 74 19.39 -14.78 -7.42
C ARG A 74 18.90 -14.86 -5.98
N HIS A 75 19.09 -16.01 -5.33
CA HIS A 75 18.64 -16.29 -3.96
C HIS A 75 19.84 -16.27 -3.00
N ARG A 76 20.44 -15.09 -2.78
CA ARG A 76 21.67 -14.98 -1.98
C ARG A 76 21.53 -15.43 -0.53
N ALA A 77 20.34 -15.42 0.03
CA ALA A 77 20.08 -15.96 1.37
C ALA A 77 19.96 -17.49 1.42
N TYR A 78 20.08 -18.20 0.30
CA TYR A 78 19.89 -19.64 0.26
C TYR A 78 21.23 -20.38 0.40
N SER A 79 21.12 -21.59 0.93
CA SER A 79 22.15 -22.63 0.95
C SER A 79 21.80 -23.72 -0.06
N MET A 80 22.80 -24.48 -0.47
CA MET A 80 22.71 -25.59 -1.42
C MET A 80 22.97 -26.90 -0.68
N PHE A 81 21.97 -27.78 -0.69
CA PHE A 81 22.08 -29.15 -0.22
C PHE A 81 22.13 -30.10 -1.42
N LEU A 82 23.17 -30.93 -1.48
CA LEU A 82 23.43 -31.85 -2.57
C LEU A 82 23.24 -33.29 -2.10
N GLU A 83 22.34 -34.02 -2.74
CA GLU A 83 22.18 -35.45 -2.58
C GLU A 83 22.68 -36.19 -3.80
N VAL A 84 23.58 -37.13 -3.58
CA VAL A 84 24.04 -38.01 -4.65
C VAL A 84 23.52 -39.41 -4.40
N HIS A 85 22.82 -39.93 -5.41
CA HIS A 85 22.28 -41.27 -5.46
C HIS A 85 23.10 -42.10 -6.45
N THR A 86 23.11 -43.41 -6.24
CA THR A 86 23.64 -44.37 -7.22
C THR A 86 22.53 -45.34 -7.59
N ASP A 87 22.68 -45.94 -8.76
CA ASP A 87 21.95 -47.15 -9.10
C ASP A 87 22.34 -48.32 -8.14
N GLY A 88 21.69 -49.47 -8.35
CA GLY A 88 22.04 -50.72 -7.68
C GLY A 88 23.01 -51.58 -8.49
N ALA A 89 23.72 -51.03 -9.49
CA ALA A 89 24.63 -51.81 -10.32
C ALA A 89 25.86 -52.25 -9.51
N PRO A 90 26.39 -53.47 -9.71
CA PRO A 90 27.52 -53.95 -8.92
C PRO A 90 28.74 -53.03 -8.97
N ILE A 91 29.27 -52.69 -7.79
CA ILE A 91 30.48 -51.87 -7.68
C ILE A 91 31.70 -52.75 -7.99
N ARG A 92 32.36 -52.48 -9.10
CA ARG A 92 33.57 -53.22 -9.53
C ARG A 92 34.87 -52.66 -8.97
N ASN A 93 34.84 -51.44 -8.43
CA ASN A 93 36.04 -50.77 -7.92
C ASN A 93 36.25 -51.11 -6.44
N PRO A 94 37.37 -51.79 -6.07
CA PRO A 94 37.60 -52.26 -4.70
C PRO A 94 37.78 -51.13 -3.69
N ARG A 95 37.96 -49.88 -4.15
CA ARG A 95 38.04 -48.69 -3.28
C ARG A 95 36.74 -48.41 -2.53
N TYR A 96 35.59 -48.85 -3.03
CA TYR A 96 34.29 -48.58 -2.42
C TYR A 96 33.67 -49.88 -1.92
N LYS A 97 33.47 -49.95 -0.60
CA LYS A 97 32.86 -51.10 0.09
C LYS A 97 31.37 -51.24 -0.21
N ASP A 98 30.70 -50.10 -0.41
CA ASP A 98 29.26 -50.04 -0.66
C ASP A 98 28.88 -48.79 -1.49
N HIS A 99 27.63 -48.75 -1.92
CA HIS A 99 27.06 -47.64 -2.72
C HIS A 99 27.04 -46.32 -1.96
N ARG A 100 26.93 -46.35 -0.63
CA ARG A 100 26.90 -45.15 0.20
C ARG A 100 28.27 -44.47 0.21
N GLN A 101 29.34 -45.25 0.28
CA GLN A 101 30.72 -44.76 0.20
C GLN A 101 31.02 -44.17 -1.18
N LEU A 102 30.57 -44.83 -2.26
CA LEU A 102 30.69 -44.31 -3.63
C LEU A 102 29.93 -42.98 -3.80
N ALA A 103 28.67 -42.92 -3.37
CA ALA A 103 27.85 -41.71 -3.42
C ALA A 103 28.48 -40.56 -2.63
N LYS A 104 28.99 -40.83 -1.42
CA LYS A 104 29.65 -39.82 -0.58
C LYS A 104 30.93 -39.30 -1.23
N SER A 105 31.68 -40.16 -1.92
CA SER A 105 32.88 -39.77 -2.68
C SER A 105 32.51 -38.85 -3.86
N ARG A 106 31.49 -39.21 -4.65
CA ARG A 106 30.95 -38.38 -5.74
C ARG A 106 30.46 -37.01 -5.25
N ALA A 107 29.72 -36.99 -4.13
CA ALA A 107 29.21 -35.76 -3.53
C ALA A 107 30.33 -34.79 -3.10
N ARG A 108 31.45 -35.31 -2.57
CA ARG A 108 32.63 -34.50 -2.21
C ARG A 108 33.32 -33.88 -3.43
N VAL A 109 33.40 -34.64 -4.53
CA VAL A 109 33.95 -34.12 -5.81
C VAL A 109 33.10 -32.96 -6.31
N LEU A 110 31.77 -33.12 -6.34
CA LEU A 110 30.85 -32.05 -6.75
C LEU A 110 30.93 -30.84 -5.82
N SER A 111 30.97 -31.04 -4.51
CA SER A 111 31.15 -29.95 -3.53
C SER A 111 32.40 -29.14 -3.82
N THR A 112 33.53 -29.81 -4.10
CA THR A 112 34.79 -29.15 -4.44
C THR A 112 34.68 -28.34 -5.73
N LEU A 113 34.05 -28.91 -6.76
CA LEU A 113 33.87 -28.24 -8.04
C LEU A 113 32.92 -27.04 -7.95
N LEU A 114 31.84 -27.14 -7.17
CA LEU A 114 30.94 -26.03 -6.87
C LEU A 114 31.69 -24.86 -6.22
N VAL A 115 32.60 -25.14 -5.27
CA VAL A 115 33.49 -24.12 -4.70
C VAL A 115 34.35 -23.47 -5.78
N GLN A 116 34.95 -24.26 -6.66
CA GLN A 116 35.74 -23.73 -7.78
C GLN A 116 34.89 -23.00 -8.84
N PHE A 117 33.56 -23.20 -8.86
CA PHE A 117 32.62 -22.43 -9.69
C PHE A 117 32.10 -21.16 -8.99
N GLY A 118 32.61 -20.86 -7.80
CA GLY A 118 32.34 -19.63 -7.05
C GLY A 118 31.25 -19.75 -6.00
N VAL A 119 30.82 -20.97 -5.64
CA VAL A 119 29.89 -21.17 -4.52
C VAL A 119 30.66 -21.18 -3.20
N SER A 120 30.25 -20.37 -2.22
CA SER A 120 30.89 -20.38 -0.91
C SER A 120 30.75 -21.76 -0.25
N LYS A 121 31.87 -22.33 0.24
CA LYS A 121 31.89 -23.62 0.94
C LYS A 121 30.92 -23.66 2.13
N ALA A 122 30.75 -22.55 2.84
CA ALA A 122 29.83 -22.44 3.97
C ALA A 122 28.35 -22.59 3.58
N LYS A 123 28.01 -22.46 2.30
CA LYS A 123 26.66 -22.63 1.77
C LYS A 123 26.40 -24.00 1.18
N ILE A 124 27.36 -24.91 1.19
CA ILE A 124 27.22 -26.24 0.57
C ILE A 124 27.17 -27.29 1.67
N SER A 125 26.10 -28.06 1.70
CA SER A 125 25.99 -29.31 2.46
C SER A 125 25.80 -30.47 1.48
N VAL A 126 26.40 -31.62 1.77
CA VAL A 126 26.35 -32.78 0.86
C VAL A 126 26.07 -34.07 1.60
N VAL A 127 25.28 -34.95 0.98
CA VAL A 127 24.97 -36.29 1.45
C VAL A 127 25.14 -37.29 0.30
N GLY A 128 25.82 -38.39 0.59
CA GLY A 128 25.81 -39.57 -0.27
C GLY A 128 24.78 -40.57 0.25
N VAL A 129 23.66 -40.70 -0.48
CA VAL A 129 22.55 -41.56 -0.09
C VAL A 129 22.87 -43.02 -0.41
N GLY A 130 23.53 -43.27 -1.55
CA GLY A 130 23.83 -44.61 -2.05
C GLY A 130 22.71 -45.15 -2.92
N ARG A 131 22.42 -46.45 -2.80
CA ARG A 131 21.43 -47.13 -3.64
C ARG A 131 20.04 -46.57 -3.37
N SER A 132 19.32 -46.21 -4.44
CA SER A 132 18.00 -45.59 -4.36
C SER A 132 17.06 -46.22 -5.37
N SER A 133 15.78 -46.34 -5.05
CA SER A 133 14.76 -46.70 -6.04
C SER A 133 14.33 -45.47 -6.85
N PRO A 134 13.76 -45.65 -8.06
CA PRO A 134 13.11 -44.58 -8.80
C PRO A 134 11.98 -43.97 -7.96
N ARG A 135 11.71 -42.66 -8.11
CA ARG A 135 10.57 -42.04 -7.42
C ARG A 135 9.26 -42.52 -8.04
N ALA A 136 8.15 -42.36 -7.31
CA ALA A 136 6.83 -42.70 -7.83
C ALA A 136 6.55 -41.93 -9.12
N GLY A 137 6.40 -42.65 -10.24
CA GLY A 137 6.18 -42.09 -11.59
C GLY A 137 7.39 -42.11 -12.53
N GLU A 138 8.58 -42.47 -12.04
CA GLU A 138 9.81 -42.61 -12.84
C GLU A 138 10.05 -44.08 -13.24
N GLN A 139 10.36 -44.36 -14.51
CA GLN A 139 10.57 -45.72 -15.04
C GLN A 139 12.01 -45.89 -15.56
N GLY A 140 12.85 -46.60 -14.80
CA GLY A 140 14.16 -47.08 -15.25
C GLY A 140 15.27 -47.04 -14.19
N SER A 141 16.38 -47.74 -14.43
CA SER A 141 17.55 -47.73 -13.52
C SER A 141 18.34 -46.41 -13.55
N GLY A 142 18.22 -45.62 -14.62
CA GLY A 142 18.84 -44.29 -14.73
C GLY A 142 18.22 -43.26 -13.79
N ASP A 143 16.93 -43.41 -13.47
CA ASP A 143 16.22 -42.53 -12.54
C ASP A 143 16.69 -42.73 -11.08
N SER A 144 17.25 -43.90 -10.76
CA SER A 144 17.91 -44.18 -9.48
C SER A 144 19.30 -43.52 -9.35
N ASN A 145 20.02 -43.32 -10.46
CA ASN A 145 21.35 -42.71 -10.47
C ASN A 145 21.24 -41.22 -10.80
N ARG A 146 21.10 -40.40 -9.76
CA ARG A 146 20.81 -38.97 -9.90
C ARG A 146 21.55 -38.11 -8.88
N ILE A 147 21.70 -36.85 -9.21
CA ILE A 147 22.16 -35.78 -8.33
C ILE A 147 20.97 -34.87 -8.08
N VAL A 148 20.53 -34.77 -6.83
CA VAL A 148 19.47 -33.84 -6.42
C VAL A 148 20.12 -32.64 -5.74
N ILE A 149 19.77 -31.44 -6.20
CA ILE A 149 20.23 -30.17 -5.64
C ILE A 149 19.01 -29.48 -5.06
N VAL A 150 19.01 -29.26 -3.75
CA VAL A 150 17.98 -28.49 -3.06
C VAL A 150 18.58 -27.15 -2.67
N LEU A 151 18.03 -26.05 -3.19
CA LEU A 151 18.31 -24.71 -2.70
C LEU A 151 17.27 -24.34 -1.66
N HIS A 152 17.72 -24.03 -0.45
CA HIS A 152 16.83 -23.75 0.67
C HIS A 152 17.28 -22.49 1.42
N PRO A 153 16.37 -21.75 2.08
CA PRO A 153 16.76 -20.58 2.87
C PRO A 153 17.78 -20.95 3.96
N ALA A 154 18.80 -20.13 4.15
CA ALA A 154 19.80 -20.36 5.19
C ALA A 154 19.16 -20.42 6.58
N GLY A 155 19.64 -21.34 7.41
CA GLY A 155 19.10 -21.58 8.75
C GLY A 155 17.91 -22.56 8.80
N THR A 156 17.45 -23.08 7.67
CA THR A 156 16.58 -24.27 7.65
C THR A 156 17.42 -25.54 7.52
N GLU A 157 17.02 -26.60 8.23
CA GLU A 157 17.67 -27.89 8.12
C GLU A 157 17.03 -28.70 6.99
N VAL A 158 17.86 -29.20 6.06
CA VAL A 158 17.45 -30.15 5.02
C VAL A 158 18.27 -31.42 5.21
N LYS A 159 17.58 -32.51 5.55
CA LYS A 159 18.19 -33.84 5.71
C LYS A 159 17.98 -34.73 4.48
N SER A 160 16.88 -34.50 3.77
CA SER A 160 16.54 -35.22 2.56
C SER A 160 15.73 -34.37 1.59
N SER A 161 15.91 -34.56 0.28
CA SER A 161 15.04 -33.94 -0.72
C SER A 161 13.61 -34.50 -0.74
N GLU A 162 13.34 -35.63 -0.09
CA GLU A 162 11.99 -36.21 0.04
C GLU A 162 11.19 -35.60 1.21
N LYS A 163 11.89 -35.01 2.18
CA LYS A 163 11.29 -34.38 3.37
C LYS A 163 11.82 -32.96 3.52
N LEU A 164 11.32 -32.08 2.66
CA LEU A 164 11.68 -30.67 2.66
C LEU A 164 11.08 -29.93 3.87
N PRO A 165 11.78 -28.93 4.42
CA PRO A 165 11.28 -28.15 5.55
C PRO A 165 10.01 -27.39 5.19
N SER A 166 9.04 -27.38 6.10
CA SER A 166 7.86 -26.51 5.97
C SER A 166 8.29 -25.06 6.10
N MET A 167 7.95 -24.25 5.10
CA MET A 167 8.25 -22.83 5.06
C MET A 167 7.14 -21.98 5.70
N LYS A 168 6.41 -22.55 6.68
CA LYS A 168 5.31 -21.85 7.37
C LYS A 168 5.82 -20.56 8.01
N GLY A 169 5.16 -19.44 7.69
CA GLY A 169 5.52 -18.11 8.20
C GLY A 169 6.66 -17.42 7.45
N TRP A 170 7.24 -18.05 6.41
CA TRP A 170 8.14 -17.39 5.48
C TRP A 170 7.34 -16.85 4.31
N GLU A 171 7.44 -15.55 4.10
CA GLU A 171 6.61 -14.84 3.14
C GLU A 171 7.49 -13.94 2.28
N ARG A 172 7.41 -14.11 0.96
CA ARG A 172 8.01 -13.16 0.02
C ARG A 172 7.02 -12.01 -0.18
N GLN A 173 7.44 -10.84 0.24
CA GLN A 173 6.74 -9.58 0.05
C GLN A 173 7.17 -8.99 -1.29
N VAL A 174 6.21 -8.69 -2.16
CA VAL A 174 6.42 -7.95 -3.41
C VAL A 174 5.59 -6.68 -3.30
N VAL A 175 6.23 -5.52 -3.37
CA VAL A 175 5.58 -4.22 -3.29
C VAL A 175 5.82 -3.50 -4.62
N GLN A 176 4.74 -3.26 -5.35
CA GLN A 176 4.76 -2.46 -6.57
C GLN A 176 4.30 -1.05 -6.24
N ILE A 177 5.04 -0.08 -6.76
CA ILE A 177 4.88 1.34 -6.49
C ILE A 177 4.77 2.02 -7.84
N THR A 178 3.55 2.44 -8.20
CA THR A 178 3.30 3.18 -9.43
C THR A 178 3.19 4.67 -9.10
N TYR A 179 3.84 5.48 -9.92
CA TYR A 179 3.73 6.94 -9.90
C TYR A 179 3.21 7.42 -11.26
N ALA A 180 2.10 8.15 -11.25
CA ALA A 180 1.48 8.66 -12.46
C ALA A 180 1.00 10.11 -12.29
N ASN A 181 1.18 10.92 -13.34
CA ASN A 181 0.64 12.28 -13.47
C ASN A 181 1.10 13.25 -12.35
N GLY A 182 2.32 13.07 -11.83
CA GLY A 182 2.91 13.93 -10.81
C GLY A 182 4.25 14.55 -11.22
N PRO A 183 4.75 15.56 -10.46
CA PRO A 183 6.02 16.22 -10.74
C PRO A 183 7.23 15.28 -10.62
N ALA A 184 8.38 15.67 -11.17
CA ALA A 184 9.60 14.89 -10.99
C ALA A 184 9.97 14.78 -9.50
N VAL A 185 10.50 13.62 -9.10
CA VAL A 185 10.84 13.30 -7.72
C VAL A 185 12.34 13.09 -7.58
N SER A 186 12.92 13.62 -6.51
CA SER A 186 14.32 13.39 -6.14
C SER A 186 14.39 12.78 -4.74
N GLY A 187 15.46 12.03 -4.47
CA GLY A 187 15.65 11.40 -3.16
C GLY A 187 14.54 10.43 -2.76
N LEU A 188 13.91 9.72 -3.71
CA LEU A 188 12.82 8.80 -3.43
C LEU A 188 13.29 7.71 -2.47
N THR A 189 12.63 7.60 -1.32
CA THR A 189 12.87 6.59 -0.30
C THR A 189 11.56 5.90 0.03
N VAL A 190 11.60 4.56 0.08
CA VAL A 190 10.48 3.73 0.54
C VAL A 190 10.83 3.17 1.91
N ARG A 191 9.95 3.34 2.87
CA ARG A 191 10.06 2.81 4.23
C ARG A 191 9.02 1.73 4.42
N GLU A 192 9.47 0.55 4.80
CA GLU A 192 8.65 -0.61 5.15
C GLU A 192 8.72 -0.81 6.67
N ALA A 193 7.69 -0.44 7.40
CA ALA A 193 7.60 -0.68 8.84
C ALA A 193 7.14 -2.13 9.08
N LEU A 194 7.99 -2.93 9.70
CA LEU A 194 7.73 -4.31 10.06
C LEU A 194 7.04 -4.38 11.43
N PRO A 195 5.96 -5.16 11.56
CA PRO A 195 5.39 -5.50 12.86
C PRO A 195 6.43 -6.18 13.77
N SER A 196 6.24 -6.10 15.10
CA SER A 196 7.18 -6.64 16.10
C SER A 196 7.47 -8.14 15.96
N HIS A 197 6.51 -8.91 15.42
CA HIS A 197 6.61 -10.35 15.18
C HIS A 197 7.06 -10.71 13.75
N VAL A 198 7.49 -9.73 12.96
CA VAL A 198 7.93 -9.91 11.58
C VAL A 198 9.41 -9.54 11.46
N GLN A 199 10.24 -10.48 11.03
CA GLN A 199 11.67 -10.29 10.87
C GLN A 199 12.07 -10.36 9.41
N TYR A 200 12.86 -9.39 8.94
CA TYR A 200 13.43 -9.42 7.60
C TYR A 200 14.52 -10.48 7.47
N VAL A 201 14.44 -11.30 6.42
CA VAL A 201 15.49 -12.27 6.07
C VAL A 201 16.55 -11.54 5.24
N ARG A 202 17.73 -11.33 5.82
CA ARG A 202 18.84 -10.64 5.16
C ARG A 202 19.19 -11.29 3.82
N ASP A 203 19.71 -10.48 2.90
CA ASP A 203 20.14 -10.90 1.55
C ASP A 203 19.02 -11.44 0.65
N THR A 204 17.78 -11.08 0.93
CA THR A 204 16.62 -11.39 0.07
C THR A 204 16.06 -10.16 -0.63
N GLY A 205 16.62 -8.98 -0.38
CA GLY A 205 16.12 -7.72 -0.91
C GLY A 205 16.46 -7.54 -2.39
N THR A 206 15.48 -7.13 -3.18
CA THR A 206 15.64 -6.78 -4.59
C THR A 206 14.87 -5.52 -4.95
N VAL A 207 15.42 -4.71 -5.86
CA VAL A 207 14.75 -3.58 -6.50
C VAL A 207 14.80 -3.83 -8.01
N GLN A 208 13.65 -3.80 -8.69
CA GLN A 208 13.54 -4.15 -10.11
C GLN A 208 14.17 -5.50 -10.45
N GLY A 209 13.97 -6.50 -9.57
CA GLY A 209 14.55 -7.84 -9.70
C GLY A 209 16.07 -7.91 -9.48
N ARG A 210 16.77 -6.78 -9.31
CA ARG A 210 18.20 -6.74 -9.04
C ARG A 210 18.46 -6.76 -7.55
N PHE A 211 19.46 -7.54 -7.13
CA PHE A 211 19.84 -7.65 -5.72
C PHE A 211 20.21 -6.29 -5.14
N ARG A 212 19.51 -5.90 -4.08
CA ARG A 212 19.73 -4.65 -3.35
C ARG A 212 19.05 -4.73 -2.00
N ASN A 213 19.82 -4.80 -0.92
CA ASN A 213 19.25 -4.83 0.42
C ASN A 213 18.84 -3.42 0.89
N PRO A 214 17.79 -3.32 1.72
CA PRO A 214 17.44 -2.08 2.40
C PRO A 214 18.45 -1.76 3.51
N ARG A 215 18.51 -0.49 3.91
CA ARG A 215 19.09 -0.10 5.21
C ARG A 215 18.09 -0.47 6.30
N ILE A 216 18.55 -1.13 7.35
CA ILE A 216 17.69 -1.54 8.47
C ILE A 216 17.81 -0.49 9.57
N ASN A 217 16.69 0.06 10.03
CA ASN A 217 16.62 0.97 11.17
C ASN A 217 15.50 0.52 12.11
N LYS A 218 15.87 -0.03 13.28
CA LYS A 218 14.94 -0.69 14.20
C LYS A 218 14.10 -1.73 13.44
N SER A 219 12.78 -1.66 13.53
CA SER A 219 11.85 -2.54 12.81
C SER A 219 11.46 -2.01 11.43
N ALA A 220 12.28 -1.19 10.76
CA ALA A 220 11.96 -0.66 9.45
C ALA A 220 13.04 -0.93 8.40
N LEU A 221 12.60 -1.22 7.18
CA LEU A 221 13.45 -1.37 6.01
C LEU A 221 13.37 -0.11 5.16
N ILE A 222 14.51 0.51 4.89
CA ILE A 222 14.63 1.78 4.17
C ILE A 222 15.29 1.52 2.81
N TRP A 223 14.56 1.78 1.74
CA TRP A 223 14.95 1.58 0.35
C TRP A 223 15.16 2.93 -0.33
N ASN A 224 16.41 3.25 -0.69
CA ASN A 224 16.71 4.51 -1.38
C ASN A 224 16.65 4.30 -2.89
N LEU A 225 15.58 4.72 -3.55
CA LEU A 225 15.35 4.50 -4.98
C LEU A 225 15.92 5.61 -5.88
N GLY A 226 16.26 6.77 -5.31
CA GLY A 226 16.91 7.88 -6.02
C GLY A 226 15.93 8.78 -6.77
N GLY A 227 16.39 9.50 -7.79
CA GLY A 227 15.52 10.40 -8.57
C GLY A 227 14.74 9.69 -9.68
N ARG A 228 13.51 10.13 -9.95
CA ARG A 228 12.68 9.65 -11.08
C ARG A 228 11.99 10.83 -11.76
N LYS A 229 11.74 10.69 -13.06
CA LYS A 229 11.08 11.69 -13.91
C LYS A 229 9.93 11.01 -14.65
N GLY A 230 8.85 11.76 -14.88
CA GLY A 230 7.66 11.25 -15.55
C GLY A 230 6.95 10.14 -14.79
N ASN A 231 6.15 9.35 -15.50
CA ASN A 231 5.48 8.19 -14.95
C ASN A 231 6.47 7.03 -14.80
N PHE A 232 6.42 6.33 -13.68
CA PHE A 232 7.31 5.20 -13.43
C PHE A 232 6.67 4.15 -12.55
N GLU A 233 7.24 2.95 -12.59
CA GLU A 233 6.90 1.86 -11.70
C GLU A 233 8.17 1.36 -11.01
N GLU A 234 8.08 1.18 -9.69
CA GLU A 234 9.11 0.59 -8.87
C GLU A 234 8.64 -0.71 -8.22
N THR A 235 9.40 -1.78 -8.38
CA THR A 235 9.13 -3.04 -7.68
C THR A 235 10.23 -3.31 -6.66
N ILE A 236 9.87 -3.39 -5.39
CA ILE A 236 10.74 -3.91 -4.33
C ILE A 236 10.22 -5.29 -3.90
N ALA A 237 11.13 -6.21 -3.63
CA ALA A 237 10.77 -7.51 -3.07
C ALA A 237 11.77 -7.95 -2.00
N TYR A 238 11.26 -8.64 -0.99
CA TYR A 238 12.06 -9.13 0.13
C TYR A 238 11.33 -10.27 0.84
N VAL A 239 12.07 -11.09 1.60
CA VAL A 239 11.48 -12.17 2.39
C VAL A 239 11.43 -11.77 3.85
N VAL A 240 10.32 -12.09 4.51
CA VAL A 240 10.16 -11.97 5.96
C VAL A 240 9.85 -13.32 6.58
N ARG A 241 10.20 -13.46 7.85
CA ARG A 241 9.84 -14.59 8.72
C ARG A 241 8.94 -14.07 9.84
N ARG A 242 7.77 -14.68 10.00
CA ARG A 242 6.85 -14.42 11.12
C ARG A 242 7.18 -15.32 12.31
N THR A 243 7.30 -14.73 13.49
CA THR A 243 7.51 -15.42 14.75
C THR A 243 6.23 -15.39 15.58
N GLY A 244 5.49 -16.49 15.64
CA GLY A 244 4.27 -16.62 16.45
C GLY A 244 2.97 -16.76 15.65
N THR A 245 1.86 -17.01 16.37
CA THR A 245 0.51 -17.24 15.81
C THR A 245 -0.33 -15.96 15.71
N SER A 246 0.16 -14.83 16.20
CA SER A 246 -0.61 -13.59 16.33
C SER A 246 -0.43 -12.65 15.14
N SER A 247 -1.56 -12.17 14.62
CA SER A 247 -1.75 -11.10 13.61
C SER A 247 -1.14 -11.32 12.22
N LYS A 248 -2.00 -11.41 11.19
CA LYS A 248 -1.66 -11.37 9.76
C LYS A 248 -1.29 -9.96 9.24
N ALA A 249 -1.10 -8.97 10.13
CA ALA A 249 -0.82 -7.60 9.71
C ALA A 249 0.41 -7.57 8.74
N PRO A 250 0.25 -7.01 7.53
CA PRO A 250 1.37 -6.84 6.61
C PRO A 250 2.29 -5.70 7.07
N PRO A 251 3.52 -5.64 6.58
CA PRO A 251 4.35 -4.43 6.69
C PRO A 251 3.63 -3.20 6.12
N GLU A 252 3.81 -2.06 6.79
CA GLU A 252 3.24 -0.78 6.36
C GLU A 252 4.24 -0.04 5.47
N THR A 253 3.80 0.33 4.26
CA THR A 253 4.62 1.06 3.28
C THR A 253 4.39 2.56 3.41
N ALA A 254 5.47 3.32 3.50
CA ALA A 254 5.49 4.77 3.37
C ALA A 254 6.55 5.20 2.36
N ILE A 255 6.33 6.33 1.70
CA ILE A 255 7.19 6.92 0.67
C ILE A 255 7.58 8.32 1.14
N SER A 256 8.84 8.69 0.95
CA SER A 256 9.36 10.05 1.16
C SER A 256 10.16 10.48 -0.06
N TYR A 257 10.00 11.73 -0.50
CA TYR A 257 10.73 12.27 -1.64
C TYR A 257 10.71 13.81 -1.63
N THR A 258 11.62 14.42 -2.39
CA THR A 258 11.67 15.87 -2.60
C THR A 258 11.15 16.22 -4.00
N GLN A 259 10.17 17.12 -4.08
CA GLN A 259 9.62 17.67 -5.32
C GLN A 259 10.57 18.71 -5.95
N GLN A 260 10.30 19.12 -7.19
CA GLN A 260 11.14 20.07 -7.93
C GLN A 260 11.26 21.45 -7.25
N ASP A 261 10.26 21.85 -6.48
CA ASP A 261 10.21 23.09 -5.70
C ASP A 261 10.94 22.98 -4.34
N GLY A 262 11.59 21.85 -4.06
CA GLY A 262 12.29 21.59 -2.80
C GLY A 262 11.40 21.09 -1.66
N VAL A 263 10.09 20.92 -1.88
CA VAL A 263 9.17 20.43 -0.85
C VAL A 263 9.41 18.94 -0.59
N ILE A 264 9.60 18.59 0.68
CA ILE A 264 9.67 17.19 1.12
C ILE A 264 8.25 16.67 1.32
N VAL A 265 7.89 15.64 0.56
CA VAL A 265 6.58 14.99 0.64
C VAL A 265 6.73 13.63 1.32
N ASN A 266 5.89 13.37 2.31
CA ASN A 266 5.74 12.07 2.95
C ASN A 266 4.36 11.50 2.61
N TYR A 267 4.32 10.36 1.92
CA TYR A 267 3.11 9.67 1.51
C TYR A 267 3.03 8.31 2.19
N ALA A 268 2.02 8.10 3.04
CA ALA A 268 1.77 6.82 3.72
C ALA A 268 0.33 6.36 3.44
N PRO A 269 0.10 5.48 2.45
CA PRO A 269 -1.25 5.00 2.12
C PRO A 269 -1.86 4.12 3.22
N PHE A 270 -1.03 3.59 4.13
CA PHE A 270 -1.44 2.70 5.22
C PHE A 270 -1.35 3.33 6.60
N GLU A 271 -1.31 4.66 6.73
CA GLU A 271 -1.74 5.22 8.02
C GLU A 271 -3.17 4.72 8.25
N LYS A 272 -3.34 3.76 9.16
CA LYS A 272 -4.60 3.59 9.89
C LYS A 272 -4.89 4.98 10.42
N GLY A 273 -5.72 5.71 9.69
CA GLY A 273 -6.10 7.04 10.08
C GLY A 273 -6.57 6.93 11.52
N LYS A 274 -5.94 7.70 12.41
CA LYS A 274 -6.79 8.47 13.31
C LYS A 274 -7.86 9.04 12.40
N LYS A 275 -9.13 8.64 12.55
CA LYS A 275 -10.24 9.24 11.80
C LYS A 275 -9.96 10.73 11.79
N ARG A 276 -9.51 11.27 10.65
CA ARG A 276 -9.31 12.71 10.55
C ARG A 276 -10.71 13.23 10.65
N ARG A 277 -10.96 14.08 11.66
CA ARG A 277 -12.28 14.64 11.86
C ARG A 277 -12.71 15.25 10.53
N THR A 278 -13.89 14.90 10.05
CA THR A 278 -14.52 15.59 8.92
C THR A 278 -14.62 17.08 9.25
N VAL A 279 -14.86 17.93 8.24
CA VAL A 279 -15.11 19.36 8.48
C VAL A 279 -16.22 19.53 9.53
N ALA A 280 -17.33 18.80 9.37
CA ALA A 280 -18.41 18.77 10.34
C ALA A 280 -17.97 18.31 11.74
N GLU A 281 -17.25 17.18 11.86
CA GLU A 281 -16.75 16.70 13.17
C GLU A 281 -15.79 17.69 13.83
N THR A 282 -15.06 18.48 13.04
CA THR A 282 -14.16 19.51 13.55
C THR A 282 -14.97 20.70 14.07
N CYS A 283 -15.87 21.26 13.27
CA CYS A 283 -16.70 22.40 13.64
C CYS A 283 -17.63 22.08 14.82
N LEU A 284 -18.31 20.92 14.78
CA LEU A 284 -19.25 20.46 15.81
C LEU A 284 -18.54 20.01 17.09
N SER A 285 -17.21 19.90 17.10
CA SER A 285 -16.49 19.65 18.35
C SER A 285 -16.57 20.83 19.33
N CYS A 286 -16.81 22.04 18.83
CA CYS A 286 -17.05 23.24 19.63
C CYS A 286 -18.46 23.81 19.42
N HIS A 287 -18.99 23.79 18.20
CA HIS A 287 -20.30 24.36 17.88
C HIS A 287 -21.42 23.32 17.95
N GLN A 288 -21.59 22.74 19.13
CA GLN A 288 -22.62 21.75 19.39
C GLN A 288 -24.03 22.36 19.29
N GLY A 289 -25.00 21.54 18.92
CA GLY A 289 -26.43 21.91 18.94
C GLY A 289 -26.96 22.72 17.75
N MET A 290 -26.10 23.19 16.85
CA MET A 290 -26.56 23.98 15.67
C MET A 290 -27.43 23.17 14.69
N LEU A 291 -27.37 21.84 14.74
CA LEU A 291 -28.12 20.91 13.89
C LEU A 291 -29.25 20.19 14.66
N ASP A 292 -29.63 20.68 15.84
CA ASP A 292 -30.65 20.05 16.68
C ASP A 292 -32.09 20.35 16.24
N GLY A 293 -32.27 21.27 15.28
CA GLY A 293 -33.57 21.51 14.67
C GLY A 293 -34.13 20.25 14.00
N ALA A 294 -35.46 20.10 14.06
CA ALA A 294 -36.18 18.98 13.44
C ALA A 294 -35.97 18.89 11.92
N PHE A 295 -35.68 20.03 11.29
CA PHE A 295 -35.35 20.13 9.88
C PHE A 295 -33.96 20.75 9.73
N ARG A 296 -33.12 20.15 8.89
CA ARG A 296 -31.76 20.59 8.62
C ARG A 296 -31.63 21.11 7.21
N HIS A 297 -30.76 22.09 7.03
CA HIS A 297 -30.41 22.55 5.69
C HIS A 297 -29.53 21.51 4.99
N GLY A 298 -29.82 21.16 3.74
CA GLY A 298 -29.16 20.04 3.05
C GLY A 298 -27.62 20.08 3.08
N PRO A 299 -26.98 21.21 2.76
CA PRO A 299 -25.52 21.34 2.84
C PRO A 299 -24.95 21.13 4.25
N THR A 300 -25.65 21.55 5.30
CA THR A 300 -25.17 21.41 6.68
C THR A 300 -25.38 19.99 7.21
N GLU A 301 -26.49 19.35 6.84
CA GLU A 301 -26.74 17.93 7.11
C GLU A 301 -25.70 17.03 6.44
N ALA A 302 -25.29 17.37 5.22
CA ALA A 302 -24.23 16.68 4.51
C ALA A 302 -22.80 17.03 5.02
N GLY A 303 -22.68 17.92 6.00
CA GLY A 303 -21.41 18.24 6.67
C GLY A 303 -20.51 19.22 5.92
N TYR A 304 -21.04 19.95 4.94
CA TYR A 304 -20.31 20.91 4.12
C TYR A 304 -20.24 22.31 4.73
N CYS A 305 -19.75 22.44 5.97
CA CYS A 305 -19.70 23.72 6.68
C CYS A 305 -18.85 24.78 5.94
N ASN A 306 -17.82 24.34 5.22
CA ASN A 306 -16.88 25.21 4.52
C ASN A 306 -17.35 25.70 3.13
N LEU A 307 -18.53 25.27 2.67
CA LEU A 307 -19.16 25.87 1.49
C LEU A 307 -19.62 27.30 1.79
N CYS A 308 -20.11 27.52 3.00
CA CYS A 308 -20.61 28.82 3.44
C CYS A 308 -19.57 29.56 4.29
N HIS A 309 -18.82 28.85 5.13
CA HIS A 309 -17.84 29.44 6.03
C HIS A 309 -16.41 29.32 5.51
N ASP A 310 -15.58 30.31 5.78
CA ASP A 310 -14.13 30.20 5.67
C ASP A 310 -13.53 29.91 7.05
N PRO A 311 -12.91 28.74 7.26
CA PRO A 311 -12.34 28.37 8.56
C PRO A 311 -11.05 29.13 8.90
N HIS A 312 -10.45 29.86 7.95
CA HIS A 312 -9.21 30.60 8.18
C HIS A 312 -9.48 32.06 8.51
N ALA A 313 -10.25 32.76 7.66
CA ALA A 313 -10.72 34.12 7.91
C ALA A 313 -11.67 34.57 6.81
N SER A 314 -12.62 35.43 7.16
CA SER A 314 -13.40 36.20 6.19
C SER A 314 -13.79 37.57 6.78
N PRO A 315 -13.89 38.62 5.96
CA PRO A 315 -14.36 39.93 6.40
C PRO A 315 -15.87 39.96 6.70
N ASN A 316 -16.62 38.92 6.32
CA ASN A 316 -18.06 38.86 6.54
C ASN A 316 -18.40 38.29 7.94
N PRO A 317 -19.52 38.72 8.55
CA PRO A 317 -19.99 38.17 9.81
C PRO A 317 -20.10 36.64 9.78
N ALA A 318 -19.79 35.98 10.90
CA ALA A 318 -19.72 34.51 11.00
C ALA A 318 -18.75 33.85 10.01
N TRP A 319 -17.76 34.60 9.52
CA TRP A 319 -16.75 34.14 8.56
C TRP A 319 -17.35 33.58 7.27
N LEU A 320 -18.46 34.15 6.80
CA LEU A 320 -19.09 33.70 5.56
C LEU A 320 -18.22 34.01 4.35
N ARG A 321 -18.17 33.13 3.35
CA ARG A 321 -17.36 33.35 2.13
C ARG A 321 -17.80 34.56 1.31
N LYS A 322 -19.08 34.92 1.37
CA LYS A 322 -19.68 36.10 0.74
C LYS A 322 -20.65 36.76 1.74
N PRO A 323 -21.10 38.01 1.54
CA PRO A 323 -22.21 38.59 2.29
C PRO A 323 -23.41 37.64 2.27
N ALA A 324 -24.16 37.56 3.37
CA ALA A 324 -25.13 36.47 3.60
C ALA A 324 -26.16 36.32 2.47
N TRP A 325 -26.70 37.43 1.95
CA TRP A 325 -27.66 37.38 0.85
C TRP A 325 -27.01 36.84 -0.44
N ASP A 326 -25.85 37.37 -0.81
CA ASP A 326 -25.13 36.99 -2.03
C ASP A 326 -24.71 35.51 -1.99
N LEU A 327 -24.39 34.99 -0.79
CA LEU A 327 -24.07 33.59 -0.58
C LEU A 327 -25.29 32.68 -0.76
N CYS A 328 -26.47 33.06 -0.27
CA CYS A 328 -27.67 32.22 -0.36
C CYS A 328 -28.14 32.07 -1.81
N VAL A 329 -28.11 33.15 -2.59
CA VAL A 329 -28.60 33.16 -3.97
C VAL A 329 -27.66 32.48 -4.96
N THR A 330 -26.46 32.05 -4.54
CA THR A 330 -25.60 31.20 -5.41
C THR A 330 -26.26 29.85 -5.70
N CYS A 331 -27.08 29.35 -4.77
CA CYS A 331 -27.83 28.11 -4.93
C CYS A 331 -29.35 28.36 -5.08
N HIS A 332 -29.88 29.39 -4.42
CA HIS A 332 -31.29 29.78 -4.50
C HIS A 332 -31.48 30.95 -5.47
N ALA A 333 -31.04 30.77 -6.72
CA ALA A 333 -30.99 31.83 -7.73
C ALA A 333 -32.37 32.42 -8.03
N GLU A 334 -33.44 31.62 -7.94
CA GLU A 334 -34.82 32.07 -8.13
C GLU A 334 -35.25 33.14 -7.11
N MET A 335 -34.59 33.20 -5.95
CA MET A 335 -34.87 34.19 -4.92
C MET A 335 -34.16 35.53 -5.18
N ALA A 336 -33.19 35.57 -6.11
CA ALA A 336 -32.50 36.80 -6.49
C ALA A 336 -33.42 37.78 -7.23
N GLU A 337 -34.49 37.29 -7.87
CA GLU A 337 -35.49 38.11 -8.58
C GLU A 337 -36.48 38.84 -7.64
N GLY A 338 -36.35 38.67 -6.32
CA GLY A 338 -37.20 39.34 -5.33
C GLY A 338 -38.58 38.71 -5.10
N LYS A 339 -38.93 37.63 -5.82
CA LYS A 339 -40.17 36.86 -5.62
C LYS A 339 -40.09 35.94 -4.38
N HIS A 340 -40.03 36.51 -3.18
CA HIS A 340 -40.09 35.75 -1.92
C HIS A 340 -41.52 35.71 -1.35
N VAL A 341 -41.91 34.56 -0.80
CA VAL A 341 -43.23 34.13 -0.24
C VAL A 341 -43.96 35.07 0.75
N VAL A 342 -43.42 36.26 1.06
CA VAL A 342 -44.11 37.31 1.86
C VAL A 342 -44.56 38.48 0.97
N ALA A 343 -44.52 38.32 -0.35
CA ALA A 343 -45.06 39.29 -1.29
C ALA A 343 -46.55 39.52 -1.00
N GLY A 344 -46.90 40.74 -0.57
CA GLY A 344 -48.29 41.20 -0.55
C GLY A 344 -48.96 41.35 0.82
N PHE A 345 -48.30 41.13 1.96
CA PHE A 345 -49.03 41.15 3.25
C PHE A 345 -49.34 42.55 3.82
N VAL A 346 -48.61 43.62 3.46
CA VAL A 346 -48.79 44.94 4.12
C VAL A 346 -48.88 46.12 3.14
N SER A 347 -48.37 46.04 1.90
CA SER A 347 -48.36 47.22 1.00
C SER A 347 -48.20 46.93 -0.50
N GLY A 348 -48.53 45.72 -0.98
CA GLY A 348 -48.44 45.38 -2.41
C GLY A 348 -47.02 45.28 -3.00
N LYS A 349 -45.96 45.50 -2.21
CA LYS A 349 -44.57 45.25 -2.57
C LYS A 349 -43.98 44.15 -1.68
N THR A 350 -43.03 43.41 -2.23
CA THR A 350 -42.34 42.27 -1.59
C THR A 350 -41.68 42.67 -0.27
N HIS A 351 -41.71 41.80 0.73
CA HIS A 351 -40.95 42.03 1.96
C HIS A 351 -39.44 42.08 1.64
N PRO A 352 -38.68 43.08 2.14
CA PRO A 352 -37.28 43.21 1.81
C PRO A 352 -36.47 42.02 2.35
N THR A 353 -35.55 41.53 1.52
CA THR A 353 -34.58 40.49 1.88
C THR A 353 -33.13 41.00 1.80
N LYS A 354 -32.93 42.22 1.29
CA LYS A 354 -31.69 42.99 1.18
C LYS A 354 -32.03 44.49 1.09
N GLY A 355 -31.06 45.37 1.27
CA GLY A 355 -31.13 46.82 1.08
C GLY A 355 -31.77 47.61 2.21
N ARG A 356 -32.06 46.96 3.35
CA ARG A 356 -32.76 47.53 4.50
C ARG A 356 -32.14 47.04 5.80
N SER A 357 -32.12 47.85 6.84
CA SER A 357 -31.62 47.42 8.16
C SER A 357 -32.50 46.35 8.79
N ASP A 358 -31.88 45.37 9.46
CA ASP A 358 -32.55 44.31 10.22
C ASP A 358 -33.05 44.87 11.57
N PRO A 359 -34.38 45.02 11.77
CA PRO A 359 -34.92 45.59 13.01
C PRO A 359 -34.65 44.72 14.23
N ALA A 360 -34.51 43.39 14.05
CA ALA A 360 -34.21 42.47 15.12
C ALA A 360 -32.70 42.38 15.42
N ARG A 361 -31.84 42.89 14.53
CA ARG A 361 -30.38 42.84 14.65
C ARG A 361 -29.76 44.19 14.28
N PRO A 362 -29.76 45.17 15.21
CA PRO A 362 -29.21 46.50 14.97
C PRO A 362 -27.78 46.47 14.41
N GLY A 363 -27.51 47.31 13.41
CA GLY A 363 -26.22 47.38 12.73
C GLY A 363 -25.99 46.28 11.67
N ARG A 364 -26.98 45.44 11.39
CA ARG A 364 -26.96 44.49 10.26
C ARG A 364 -28.02 44.82 9.23
N GLU A 365 -27.74 44.47 7.99
CA GLU A 365 -28.70 44.51 6.91
C GLU A 365 -29.59 43.25 6.96
N LEU A 366 -30.85 43.39 6.56
CA LEU A 366 -31.74 42.27 6.30
C LEU A 366 -31.11 41.35 5.26
N SER A 367 -31.17 40.06 5.55
CA SER A 367 -30.72 38.99 4.67
C SER A 367 -31.67 37.80 4.77
N CYS A 368 -31.44 36.76 3.96
CA CYS A 368 -32.13 35.49 4.12
C CYS A 368 -32.02 34.95 5.57
N ALA A 369 -30.86 35.18 6.21
CA ALA A 369 -30.58 34.73 7.57
C ALA A 369 -31.31 35.52 8.68
N SER A 370 -32.02 36.59 8.32
CA SER A 370 -32.88 37.35 9.25
C SER A 370 -34.19 36.60 9.54
N CYS A 371 -34.62 35.76 8.60
CA CYS A 371 -35.86 34.97 8.67
C CYS A 371 -35.60 33.45 8.70
N HIS A 372 -34.53 33.00 8.04
CA HIS A 372 -34.16 31.60 7.92
C HIS A 372 -32.89 31.28 8.71
N ASN A 373 -32.86 30.13 9.38
CA ASN A 373 -31.67 29.58 9.99
C ASN A 373 -30.97 28.70 8.94
N ALA A 374 -29.76 29.10 8.55
CA ALA A 374 -28.98 28.43 7.52
C ALA A 374 -28.49 27.03 7.94
N HIS A 375 -28.64 26.63 9.21
CA HIS A 375 -28.23 25.33 9.73
C HIS A 375 -29.42 24.39 9.96
N SER A 376 -30.34 24.76 10.86
CA SER A 376 -31.51 23.94 11.20
C SER A 376 -32.64 24.77 11.84
N GLY A 377 -33.87 24.27 11.77
CA GLY A 377 -35.04 24.94 12.34
C GLY A 377 -36.13 23.97 12.78
N LYS A 378 -37.17 24.51 13.44
CA LYS A 378 -38.34 23.73 13.89
C LYS A 378 -39.40 23.53 12.80
N SER A 379 -39.31 24.28 11.71
CA SER A 379 -40.18 24.18 10.54
C SER A 379 -39.38 23.78 9.31
N ARG A 380 -40.06 23.22 8.30
CA ARG A 380 -39.44 22.85 7.01
C ARG A 380 -38.84 24.05 6.28
N SER A 381 -39.38 25.24 6.51
CA SER A 381 -38.85 26.51 6.00
C SER A 381 -37.66 27.03 6.82
N LEU A 382 -37.20 26.30 7.84
CA LEU A 382 -36.05 26.65 8.67
C LEU A 382 -36.15 28.03 9.31
N PHE A 383 -37.30 28.41 9.87
CA PHE A 383 -37.41 29.75 10.46
C PHE A 383 -36.48 29.96 11.67
N VAL A 384 -35.96 31.17 11.83
CA VAL A 384 -35.22 31.60 13.04
C VAL A 384 -36.15 31.77 14.24
N TYR A 385 -35.60 32.09 15.41
CA TYR A 385 -36.34 32.27 16.68
C TYR A 385 -37.12 31.04 17.17
N GLY A 386 -36.90 29.87 16.54
CA GLY A 386 -37.56 28.62 16.92
C GLY A 386 -39.06 28.61 16.64
N VAL A 387 -39.54 29.45 15.72
CA VAL A 387 -40.94 29.50 15.33
C VAL A 387 -41.28 28.36 14.36
N LYS A 388 -42.53 27.86 14.45
CA LYS A 388 -43.03 26.82 13.55
C LYS A 388 -43.81 27.43 12.39
N GLU A 389 -44.61 28.44 12.68
CA GLU A 389 -45.48 29.09 11.72
C GLU A 389 -44.93 30.43 11.26
N ARG A 390 -45.33 30.86 10.06
CA ARG A 390 -44.88 32.12 9.46
C ARG A 390 -45.34 33.35 10.25
N HIS A 391 -46.57 33.32 10.79
CA HIS A 391 -47.14 34.47 11.53
C HIS A 391 -46.32 34.82 12.77
N ASP A 392 -45.82 33.81 13.49
CA ASP A 392 -44.97 33.98 14.68
C ASP A 392 -43.62 34.66 14.37
N LEU A 393 -43.19 34.63 13.10
CA LEU A 393 -41.99 35.32 12.64
C LEU A 393 -42.24 36.82 12.46
N CYS A 394 -43.42 37.20 11.95
CA CYS A 394 -43.75 38.60 11.66
C CYS A 394 -43.70 39.47 12.92
N VAL A 395 -44.26 38.95 14.02
CA VAL A 395 -44.32 39.67 15.31
C VAL A 395 -42.95 39.87 15.97
N GLN A 396 -41.89 39.23 15.47
CA GLN A 396 -40.53 39.44 15.99
C GLN A 396 -40.01 40.84 15.68
N CYS A 397 -40.43 41.42 14.55
CA CYS A 397 -40.07 42.77 14.11
C CYS A 397 -41.25 43.75 14.18
N HIS A 398 -42.48 43.26 13.99
CA HIS A 398 -43.71 44.05 14.01
C HIS A 398 -44.43 43.95 15.36
N LYS A 399 -43.74 44.27 16.46
CA LYS A 399 -44.26 44.11 17.83
C LYS A 399 -45.43 45.04 18.19
N ASN A 400 -45.67 46.07 17.38
CA ASN A 400 -46.66 47.13 17.63
C ASN A 400 -47.78 47.16 16.57
N PHE A 401 -48.00 46.04 15.88
CA PHE A 401 -49.10 45.87 14.91
C PHE A 401 -50.20 44.97 15.45
#